data_AF-A0AAD3MP31-F1
#
_entry.id   AF-A0AAD3MP31-F1
#
_cell.length_a   1.000
_cell.length_b   1.000
_cell.length_c   1.000
_cell.angle_alpha   90.00
_cell.angle_beta   90.00
_cell.angle_gamma   90.00
#
_symmetry.space_group_name_H-M   'P 1'
#
loop_
_entity.id
_entity.type
_entity.pdbx_description
1 polymer ?
#
loop_
_entity_poly.entity_id
_entity_poly.type
_entity_poly.pdbx_seq_one_letter_code
_entity_poly.pdbx_strand_id
1 'polypeptide(L)'
;MLCQEIYRKVINCRGGWGIAGTPLHAAVSKGHLSCLQVLLAHGALVDCIDVKAQTPLFAAVRGKYLDCVLALLGAGANPNGNSSNNCSPVLTAAREGDVEILKELLKHGAEVNSRSKVLLWTSSARVSSGPLYLAAVYGHMECFKLLLLYGADPDYNGTDAKLLSSIKHPKTVLEMCLRHGCGVEYIQLLIDFGANVYLPTLIIEKSTKQNEAVELLLRERGNPKALMSQCRLAVRRYLKKINKIHCIDQLDMPTSLINFLQYKPAPATVL
;
A
#
# COMPACT_ATOMS: atom_id res chain seq x y z
N MET A 1 19.14 -9.51 -38.23
CA MET A 1 17.69 -9.61 -38.03
C MET A 1 17.29 -10.97 -37.45
N LEU A 2 17.51 -12.10 -38.14
CA LEU A 2 17.16 -13.46 -37.65
C LEU A 2 17.74 -13.83 -36.27
N CYS A 3 19.01 -13.50 -35.97
CA CYS A 3 19.59 -13.78 -34.64
C CYS A 3 18.88 -13.03 -33.50
N GLN A 4 18.48 -11.77 -33.69
CA GLN A 4 17.80 -11.00 -32.64
C GLN A 4 16.39 -11.54 -32.36
N GLU A 5 15.68 -12.00 -33.37
CA GLU A 5 14.34 -12.60 -33.21
C GLU A 5 14.39 -13.98 -32.54
N ILE A 6 15.39 -14.81 -32.87
CA ILE A 6 15.63 -16.08 -32.16
C ILE A 6 16.02 -15.79 -30.71
N TYR A 7 16.90 -14.82 -30.46
CA TYR A 7 17.30 -14.44 -29.11
C TYR A 7 16.12 -13.96 -28.26
N ARG A 8 15.21 -13.18 -28.86
CA ARG A 8 13.97 -12.70 -28.20
C ARG A 8 12.98 -13.82 -27.90
N LYS A 9 12.98 -14.91 -28.69
CA LYS A 9 12.21 -16.12 -28.39
C LYS A 9 12.84 -16.91 -27.24
N VAL A 10 14.16 -17.05 -27.22
CA VAL A 10 14.90 -17.82 -26.19
C VAL A 10 14.95 -17.11 -24.84
N ILE A 11 15.06 -15.79 -24.81
CA ILE A 11 15.14 -14.99 -23.56
C ILE A 11 13.89 -15.11 -22.70
N ASN A 12 12.75 -15.48 -23.31
CA ASN A 12 11.48 -15.67 -22.62
C ASN A 12 11.10 -17.15 -22.46
N CYS A 13 11.94 -18.07 -22.92
CA CYS A 13 11.69 -19.50 -22.76
C CYS A 13 11.63 -19.84 -21.27
N ARG A 14 10.56 -20.54 -20.89
CA ARG A 14 10.44 -21.18 -19.58
C ARG A 14 11.35 -22.40 -19.58
N GLY A 15 12.20 -22.55 -18.57
CA GLY A 15 13.09 -23.71 -18.46
C GLY A 15 12.30 -25.03 -18.55
N GLY A 16 12.76 -25.96 -19.38
CA GLY A 16 12.11 -27.27 -19.60
C GLY A 16 12.31 -28.29 -18.48
N TRP A 17 13.03 -27.94 -17.41
CA TRP A 17 13.47 -28.86 -16.35
C TRP A 17 12.70 -28.68 -15.03
N GLY A 18 11.38 -28.47 -15.10
CA GLY A 18 10.52 -28.38 -13.89
C GLY A 18 10.67 -27.08 -13.07
N ILE A 19 11.58 -26.18 -13.46
CA ILE A 19 11.66 -24.79 -12.98
C ILE A 19 11.20 -23.89 -14.13
N ALA A 20 9.90 -23.69 -14.29
CA ALA A 20 9.35 -22.83 -15.35
C ALA A 20 9.48 -21.34 -15.00
N GLY A 21 10.70 -20.90 -14.65
CA GLY A 21 11.08 -19.49 -14.53
C GLY A 21 11.74 -19.01 -15.82
N THR A 22 11.50 -17.76 -16.19
CA THR A 22 12.29 -17.07 -17.23
C THR A 22 13.66 -16.70 -16.67
N PRO A 23 14.70 -16.50 -17.50
CA PRO A 23 16.00 -16.02 -17.03
C PRO A 23 15.88 -14.70 -16.26
N LEU A 24 14.92 -13.85 -16.65
CA LEU A 24 14.60 -12.61 -15.92
C LEU A 24 14.10 -12.91 -14.50
N HIS A 25 13.18 -13.86 -14.33
CA HIS A 25 12.71 -14.25 -13.00
C HIS A 25 13.83 -14.85 -12.14
N ALA A 26 14.73 -15.64 -12.73
CA ALA A 26 15.89 -16.20 -12.03
C ALA A 26 16.85 -15.11 -11.55
N ALA A 27 17.17 -14.13 -12.39
CA ALA A 27 18.02 -12.99 -12.02
C ALA A 27 17.41 -12.19 -10.84
N VAL A 28 16.11 -11.91 -10.91
CA VAL A 28 15.41 -11.17 -9.86
C VAL A 28 15.30 -11.97 -8.56
N SER A 29 15.09 -13.29 -8.63
CA SER A 29 15.01 -14.16 -7.45
C SER A 29 16.31 -14.18 -6.62
N LYS A 30 17.42 -13.75 -7.22
CA LYS A 30 18.75 -13.64 -6.60
C LYS A 30 19.20 -12.19 -6.38
N GLY A 31 18.39 -11.21 -6.76
CA GLY A 31 18.74 -9.79 -6.63
C GLY A 31 19.85 -9.33 -7.58
N HIS A 32 20.09 -10.04 -8.69
CA HIS A 32 21.17 -9.72 -9.62
C HIS A 32 20.77 -8.58 -10.58
N LEU A 33 20.94 -7.34 -10.13
CA LEU A 33 20.59 -6.13 -10.89
C LEU A 33 21.25 -6.05 -12.27
N SER A 34 22.55 -6.33 -12.37
CA SER A 34 23.26 -6.23 -13.65
C SER A 34 22.71 -7.21 -14.69
N CYS A 35 22.39 -8.44 -14.26
CA CYS A 35 21.75 -9.45 -15.12
C CYS A 35 20.35 -9.01 -15.53
N LEU A 36 19.56 -8.46 -14.59
CA LEU A 36 18.24 -7.92 -14.88
C LEU A 36 18.29 -6.81 -15.93
N GLN A 37 19.19 -5.84 -15.80
CA GLN A 37 19.34 -4.73 -16.75
C GLN A 37 19.69 -5.22 -18.16
N VAL A 38 20.63 -6.16 -18.27
CA VAL A 38 21.00 -6.77 -19.56
C VAL A 38 19.80 -7.49 -20.17
N LEU A 39 19.06 -8.29 -19.39
CA LEU A 39 17.89 -9.02 -19.88
C LEU A 39 16.77 -8.08 -20.35
N LEU A 40 16.51 -7.00 -19.61
CA LEU A 40 15.55 -5.96 -19.98
C LEU A 40 15.97 -5.24 -21.27
N ALA A 41 17.26 -4.87 -21.40
CA ALA A 41 17.80 -4.22 -22.59
C ALA A 41 17.68 -5.10 -23.85
N HIS A 42 17.70 -6.42 -23.69
CA HIS A 42 17.51 -7.39 -24.78
C HIS A 42 16.06 -7.84 -25.00
N GLY A 43 15.07 -7.15 -24.39
CA GLY A 43 13.65 -7.34 -24.68
C GLY A 43 13.00 -8.52 -23.94
N ALA A 44 13.51 -8.87 -22.76
CA ALA A 44 12.82 -9.79 -21.86
C ALA A 44 11.44 -9.23 -21.44
N LEU A 45 10.46 -10.12 -21.32
CA LEU A 45 9.11 -9.77 -20.88
C LEU A 45 9.12 -9.45 -19.38
N VAL A 46 8.80 -8.20 -19.05
CA VAL A 46 8.83 -7.67 -17.68
C VAL A 46 7.79 -8.35 -16.79
N ASP A 47 6.55 -8.49 -17.29
CA ASP A 47 5.43 -9.15 -16.59
C ASP A 47 5.34 -10.65 -16.90
N CYS A 48 6.48 -11.31 -17.09
CA CYS A 48 6.48 -12.77 -17.18
C CYS A 48 6.01 -13.40 -15.86
N ILE A 49 5.51 -14.63 -15.89
CA ILE A 49 5.03 -15.32 -14.69
C ILE A 49 5.70 -16.68 -14.55
N ASP A 50 6.08 -17.01 -13.32
CA ASP A 50 6.68 -18.30 -12.95
C ASP A 50 5.61 -19.41 -12.79
N VAL A 51 6.03 -20.61 -12.37
CA VAL A 51 5.15 -21.76 -12.06
C VAL A 51 4.10 -21.46 -11.00
N LYS A 52 4.39 -20.53 -10.08
CA LYS A 52 3.46 -20.11 -9.03
C LYS A 52 2.61 -18.92 -9.48
N ALA A 53 2.69 -18.50 -10.75
CA ALA A 53 2.05 -17.31 -11.30
C ALA A 53 2.52 -15.99 -10.63
N GLN A 54 3.73 -15.96 -10.08
CA GLN A 54 4.38 -14.78 -9.51
C GLN A 54 5.07 -13.96 -10.60
N THR A 55 4.92 -12.64 -10.53
CA THR A 55 5.65 -11.71 -11.39
C THR A 55 7.08 -11.50 -10.87
N PRO A 56 8.04 -11.16 -11.73
CA PRO A 56 9.37 -10.70 -11.32
C PRO A 56 9.29 -9.57 -10.30
N LEU A 57 8.39 -8.61 -10.49
CA LEU A 57 8.19 -7.52 -9.54
C LEU A 57 7.84 -8.03 -8.14
N PHE A 58 6.93 -9.01 -8.05
CA PHE A 58 6.59 -9.62 -6.76
C PHE A 58 7.79 -10.34 -6.13
N ALA A 59 8.61 -11.03 -6.93
CA ALA A 59 9.82 -11.67 -6.44
C ALA A 59 10.86 -10.65 -5.94
N ALA A 60 11.03 -9.53 -6.62
CA ALA A 60 11.91 -8.43 -6.19
C ALA A 60 11.45 -7.83 -4.86
N VAL A 61 10.15 -7.56 -4.71
CA VAL A 61 9.56 -7.04 -3.48
C VAL A 61 9.73 -8.03 -2.33
N ARG A 62 9.43 -9.32 -2.55
CA ARG A 62 9.61 -10.36 -1.53
C ARG A 62 11.08 -10.53 -1.12
N GLY A 63 12.01 -10.34 -2.07
CA GLY A 63 13.45 -10.37 -1.81
C GLY A 63 14.02 -9.07 -1.24
N LYS A 64 13.21 -8.02 -1.06
CA LYS A 64 13.61 -6.67 -0.62
C LYS A 64 14.68 -6.03 -1.52
N TYR A 65 14.69 -6.37 -2.81
CA TYR A 65 15.67 -5.87 -3.77
C TYR A 65 15.20 -4.56 -4.40
N LEU A 66 15.38 -3.44 -3.69
CA LEU A 66 14.93 -2.11 -4.13
C LEU A 66 15.39 -1.75 -5.54
N ASP A 67 16.66 -1.97 -5.86
CA ASP A 67 17.19 -1.63 -7.19
C ASP A 67 16.54 -2.44 -8.31
N CYS A 68 16.21 -3.71 -8.03
CA CYS A 68 15.48 -4.56 -8.96
C CYS A 68 14.02 -4.09 -9.12
N VAL A 69 13.39 -3.63 -8.04
CA VAL A 69 12.05 -3.03 -8.07
C VAL A 69 12.05 -1.78 -8.95
N LEU A 70 13.00 -0.86 -8.75
CA LEU A 70 13.16 0.35 -9.54
C LEU A 70 13.38 0.04 -11.03
N ALA A 71 14.27 -0.91 -11.34
CA ALA A 71 14.54 -1.31 -12.71
C ALA A 71 13.30 -1.92 -13.40
N LEU A 72 12.54 -2.76 -12.69
CA LEU A 72 11.32 -3.37 -13.22
C LEU A 72 10.21 -2.33 -13.42
N LEU A 73 9.96 -1.45 -12.44
CA LEU A 73 8.97 -0.39 -12.55
C LEU A 73 9.33 0.60 -13.67
N GLY A 74 10.61 0.98 -13.79
CA GLY A 74 11.11 1.82 -14.89
C GLY A 74 10.99 1.16 -16.27
N ALA A 75 11.01 -0.18 -16.33
CA ALA A 75 10.76 -0.95 -17.55
C ALA A 75 9.26 -1.16 -17.84
N GLY A 76 8.35 -0.59 -17.04
CA GLY A 76 6.91 -0.66 -17.24
C GLY A 76 6.24 -1.90 -16.63
N ALA A 77 6.83 -2.53 -15.61
CA ALA A 77 6.19 -3.61 -14.86
C ALA A 77 4.85 -3.15 -14.27
N ASN A 78 3.83 -4.01 -14.29
CA ASN A 78 2.58 -3.70 -13.64
C ASN A 78 2.76 -3.67 -12.10
N PRO A 79 2.58 -2.52 -11.43
CA PRO A 79 2.80 -2.38 -9.99
C PRO A 79 1.82 -3.20 -9.13
N ASN A 80 0.68 -3.59 -9.70
CA ASN A 80 -0.32 -4.43 -9.03
C ASN A 80 -0.02 -5.93 -9.10
N GLY A 81 1.03 -6.31 -9.84
CA GLY A 81 1.35 -7.70 -10.12
C GLY A 81 0.32 -8.34 -11.05
N ASN A 82 0.23 -9.67 -10.99
CA ASN A 82 -0.63 -10.45 -11.86
C ASN A 82 -1.92 -10.89 -11.15
N SER A 83 -3.07 -10.63 -11.77
CA SER A 83 -4.38 -10.98 -11.24
C SER A 83 -4.60 -12.49 -11.04
N SER A 84 -3.86 -13.37 -11.75
CA SER A 84 -4.07 -14.81 -11.63
C SER A 84 -3.48 -15.41 -10.35
N ASN A 85 -2.64 -14.66 -9.63
CA ASN A 85 -2.09 -15.07 -8.34
C ASN A 85 -2.48 -14.08 -7.26
N ASN A 86 -2.56 -14.51 -6.01
CA ASN A 86 -2.85 -13.63 -4.87
C ASN A 86 -1.66 -12.73 -4.49
N CYS A 87 -0.79 -12.43 -5.46
CA CYS A 87 0.43 -11.66 -5.31
C CYS A 87 0.13 -10.18 -5.54
N SER A 88 -0.10 -9.45 -4.45
CA SER A 88 -0.10 -7.98 -4.47
C SER A 88 1.23 -7.48 -3.90
N PRO A 89 2.09 -6.84 -4.72
CA PRO A 89 3.33 -6.24 -4.25
C PRO A 89 3.11 -5.25 -3.10
N VAL A 90 2.04 -4.45 -3.15
CA VAL A 90 1.69 -3.46 -2.12
C VAL A 90 1.37 -4.12 -0.78
N LEU A 91 0.60 -5.22 -0.79
CA LEU A 91 0.28 -5.95 0.44
C LEU A 91 1.53 -6.52 1.10
N THR A 92 2.45 -7.07 0.30
CA THR A 92 3.71 -7.63 0.81
C THR A 92 4.59 -6.52 1.37
N ALA A 93 4.79 -5.41 0.65
CA ALA A 93 5.60 -4.29 1.14
C ALA A 93 5.03 -3.69 2.43
N ALA A 94 3.70 -3.54 2.54
CA ALA A 94 3.05 -3.04 3.75
C ALA A 94 3.13 -4.01 4.94
N ARG A 95 3.12 -5.32 4.69
CA ARG A 95 3.27 -6.37 5.71
C ARG A 95 4.70 -6.46 6.23
N GLU A 96 5.69 -6.35 5.35
CA GLU A 96 7.11 -6.49 5.69
C GLU A 96 7.75 -5.18 6.16
N GLY A 97 7.02 -4.06 6.06
CA GLY A 97 7.44 -2.75 6.53
C GLY A 97 8.41 -2.02 5.60
N ASP A 98 8.49 -2.41 4.33
CA ASP A 98 9.46 -1.87 3.38
C ASP A 98 8.99 -0.53 2.81
N VAL A 99 9.24 0.55 3.56
CA VAL A 99 8.75 1.92 3.25
C VAL A 99 9.20 2.41 1.88
N GLU A 100 10.46 2.18 1.51
CA GLU A 100 11.03 2.66 0.24
C GLU A 100 10.40 1.93 -0.95
N ILE A 101 10.31 0.61 -0.88
CA ILE A 101 9.66 -0.22 -1.91
C ILE A 101 8.19 0.18 -2.04
N LEU A 102 7.49 0.33 -0.91
CA LEU A 102 6.08 0.75 -0.90
C LEU A 102 5.89 2.11 -1.55
N LYS A 103 6.78 3.08 -1.27
CA LYS A 103 6.75 4.42 -1.88
C LYS A 103 6.89 4.36 -3.39
N GLU A 104 7.82 3.55 -3.90
CA GLU A 104 8.05 3.44 -5.34
C GLU A 104 6.91 2.71 -6.05
N LEU A 105 6.33 1.67 -5.44
CA LEU A 105 5.13 1.02 -5.96
C LEU A 105 3.97 2.02 -6.08
N LEU A 106 3.70 2.79 -5.03
CA LEU A 106 2.61 3.77 -5.00
C LEU A 106 2.81 4.90 -6.02
N LYS A 107 4.04 5.37 -6.22
CA LYS A 107 4.36 6.35 -7.28
C LYS A 107 4.07 5.85 -8.69
N HIS A 108 4.31 4.57 -8.94
CA HIS A 108 4.06 3.95 -10.24
C HIS A 108 2.59 3.51 -10.43
N GLY A 109 1.68 3.90 -9.53
CA GLY A 109 0.25 3.70 -9.69
C GLY A 109 -0.28 2.39 -9.08
N ALA A 110 0.42 1.83 -8.09
CA ALA A 110 -0.09 0.67 -7.38
C ALA A 110 -1.41 0.97 -6.63
N GLU A 111 -2.31 0.01 -6.60
CA GLU A 111 -3.61 0.10 -5.94
C GLU A 111 -3.45 0.11 -4.42
N VAL A 112 -3.61 1.31 -3.85
CA VAL A 112 -3.47 1.59 -2.40
C VAL A 112 -4.50 0.83 -1.56
N ASN A 113 -5.70 0.62 -2.11
CA ASN A 113 -6.80 -0.09 -1.46
C ASN A 113 -6.96 -1.52 -2.01
N SER A 114 -5.86 -2.12 -2.49
CA SER A 114 -5.87 -3.51 -2.95
C SER A 114 -6.24 -4.46 -1.81
N ARG A 115 -6.88 -5.58 -2.13
CA ARG A 115 -7.30 -6.57 -1.13
C ARG A 115 -6.58 -7.88 -1.35
N SER A 116 -6.15 -8.51 -0.26
CA SER A 116 -5.73 -9.90 -0.31
C SER A 116 -6.91 -10.78 -0.69
N LYS A 117 -6.75 -11.55 -1.75
CA LYS A 117 -7.66 -12.65 -2.08
C LYS A 117 -7.60 -13.77 -1.03
N VAL A 118 -6.52 -13.84 -0.26
CA VAL A 118 -6.41 -14.70 0.93
C VAL A 118 -7.07 -13.97 2.10
N LEU A 119 -8.25 -14.43 2.49
CA LEU A 119 -8.88 -14.02 3.75
C LEU A 119 -7.99 -14.50 4.90
N LEU A 120 -7.50 -13.57 5.73
CA LEU A 120 -6.85 -13.96 6.98
C LEU A 120 -7.95 -14.47 7.92
N TRP A 121 -7.81 -15.72 8.36
CA TRP A 121 -8.61 -16.27 9.44
C TRP A 121 -7.98 -15.82 10.76
N THR A 122 -8.44 -14.70 11.30
CA THR A 122 -8.23 -14.45 12.74
C THR A 122 -9.33 -15.20 13.49
N SER A 123 -9.03 -15.69 14.70
CA SER A 123 -9.83 -16.63 15.50
C SER A 123 -11.31 -16.28 15.75
N SER A 124 -11.82 -15.14 15.22
CA SER A 124 -13.22 -14.74 15.33
C SER A 124 -13.77 -13.94 14.13
N ALA A 125 -13.08 -13.80 12.98
CA ALA A 125 -13.67 -13.15 11.81
C ALA A 125 -12.93 -13.39 10.48
N ARG A 126 -13.70 -13.31 9.38
CA ARG A 126 -13.17 -13.07 8.03
C ARG A 126 -12.74 -11.60 7.92
N VAL A 127 -11.45 -11.33 7.97
CA VAL A 127 -10.92 -9.97 7.78
C VAL A 127 -10.39 -9.82 6.35
N SER A 128 -10.81 -8.74 5.70
CA SER A 128 -10.18 -8.23 4.48
C SER A 128 -8.81 -7.67 4.82
N SER A 129 -7.72 -8.39 4.54
CA SER A 129 -6.38 -7.84 4.67
C SER A 129 -6.08 -6.91 3.49
N GLY A 130 -6.17 -5.60 3.74
CA GLY A 130 -5.62 -4.56 2.87
C GLY A 130 -4.28 -4.05 3.39
N PRO A 131 -3.57 -3.23 2.61
CA PRO A 131 -2.24 -2.73 2.96
C PRO A 131 -2.27 -1.94 4.27
N LEU A 132 -3.29 -1.11 4.46
CA LEU A 132 -3.42 -0.25 5.64
C LEU A 132 -3.57 -1.06 6.94
N TYR A 133 -4.37 -2.13 6.90
CA TYR A 133 -4.48 -3.06 8.03
C TYR A 133 -3.19 -3.83 8.30
N LEU A 134 -2.53 -4.33 7.25
CA LEU A 134 -1.27 -5.06 7.43
C LEU A 134 -0.23 -4.16 8.09
N ALA A 135 -0.08 -2.93 7.60
CA ALA A 135 0.83 -1.96 8.22
C ALA A 135 0.49 -1.72 9.71
N ALA A 136 -0.80 -1.61 10.08
CA ALA A 136 -1.21 -1.43 11.47
C ALA A 136 -0.94 -2.64 12.38
N VAL A 137 -1.32 -3.85 11.92
CA VAL A 137 -1.19 -5.08 12.73
C VAL A 137 0.28 -5.46 12.93
N TYR A 138 1.12 -5.24 11.93
CA TYR A 138 2.56 -5.50 12.02
C TYR A 138 3.36 -4.33 12.63
N GLY A 139 2.70 -3.20 12.95
CA GLY A 139 3.33 -2.08 13.65
C GLY A 139 4.20 -1.19 12.77
N HIS A 140 3.99 -1.17 11.45
CA HIS A 140 4.75 -0.36 10.50
C HIS A 140 4.14 1.03 10.30
N MET A 141 4.45 1.94 11.24
CA MET A 141 3.91 3.30 11.27
C MET A 141 4.17 4.10 9.99
N GLU A 142 5.41 4.09 9.51
CA GLU A 142 5.78 4.85 8.31
C GLU A 142 5.06 4.33 7.06
N CYS A 143 4.89 3.01 6.92
CA CYS A 143 4.08 2.42 5.86
C CYS A 143 2.61 2.83 5.99
N PHE A 144 2.07 2.83 7.20
CA PHE A 144 0.70 3.24 7.49
C PHE A 144 0.44 4.70 7.10
N LYS A 145 1.32 5.61 7.53
CA LYS A 145 1.29 7.02 7.16
C LYS A 145 1.39 7.21 5.64
N LEU A 146 2.32 6.51 5.00
CA LEU A 146 2.52 6.58 3.55
C LEU A 146 1.28 6.13 2.77
N LEU A 147 0.63 5.03 3.18
CA LEU A 147 -0.60 4.56 2.54
C LEU A 147 -1.72 5.61 2.64
N LEU A 148 -1.91 6.23 3.80
CA LEU A 148 -2.88 7.32 3.99
C LEU A 148 -2.54 8.55 3.12
N LEU A 149 -1.24 8.87 2.97
CA LEU A 149 -0.78 9.95 2.12
C LEU A 149 -1.10 9.73 0.64
N TYR A 150 -1.01 8.48 0.17
CA TYR A 150 -1.39 8.08 -1.20
C TYR A 150 -2.90 7.81 -1.37
N GLY A 151 -3.72 8.09 -0.35
CA GLY A 151 -5.18 8.04 -0.46
C GLY A 151 -5.81 6.70 -0.10
N ALA A 152 -5.14 5.89 0.73
CA ALA A 152 -5.78 4.78 1.40
C ALA A 152 -7.06 5.26 2.09
N ASP A 153 -8.12 4.47 2.01
CA ASP A 153 -9.35 4.76 2.70
C ASP A 153 -9.17 4.48 4.21
N PRO A 154 -9.38 5.48 5.08
CA PRO A 154 -9.15 5.35 6.51
C PRO A 154 -10.20 4.49 7.22
N ASP A 155 -11.38 4.27 6.61
CA ASP A 155 -12.45 3.48 7.22
C ASP A 155 -12.35 2.01 6.81
N TYR A 156 -12.12 1.74 5.52
CA TYR A 156 -12.19 0.39 4.96
C TYR A 156 -11.05 0.06 3.99
N ASN A 157 -10.56 -1.18 4.03
CA ASN A 157 -9.50 -1.71 3.16
C ASN A 157 -9.95 -2.08 1.73
N GLY A 158 -10.94 -1.39 1.16
CA GLY A 158 -11.44 -1.68 -0.18
C GLY A 158 -12.68 -0.88 -0.55
N THR A 159 -12.75 -0.45 -1.81
CA THR A 159 -13.83 0.38 -2.35
C THR A 159 -14.96 -0.42 -3.01
N ASP A 160 -14.89 -1.76 -3.01
CA ASP A 160 -15.88 -2.60 -3.68
C ASP A 160 -17.19 -2.66 -2.89
N ALA A 161 -18.13 -1.80 -3.29
CA ALA A 161 -19.45 -1.66 -2.67
C ALA A 161 -20.24 -2.98 -2.64
N LYS A 162 -20.10 -3.85 -3.66
CA LYS A 162 -20.82 -5.14 -3.75
C LYS A 162 -20.35 -6.12 -2.67
N LEU A 163 -19.08 -6.02 -2.30
CA LEU A 163 -18.45 -6.91 -1.33
C LEU A 163 -18.63 -6.38 0.10
N LEU A 164 -18.64 -5.06 0.30
CA LEU A 164 -19.03 -4.44 1.57
C LEU A 164 -20.48 -4.81 1.95
N SER A 165 -21.41 -4.85 0.99
CA SER A 165 -22.78 -5.31 1.23
C SER A 165 -22.90 -6.80 1.54
N SER A 166 -21.93 -7.62 1.10
CA SER A 166 -21.93 -9.06 1.37
C SER A 166 -21.46 -9.41 2.78
N ILE A 167 -20.75 -8.51 3.46
CA ILE A 167 -20.24 -8.73 4.82
C ILE A 167 -21.24 -8.11 5.79
N LYS A 168 -21.87 -8.93 6.65
CA LYS A 168 -22.88 -8.46 7.62
C LYS A 168 -22.39 -7.30 8.51
N HIS A 169 -21.12 -7.30 8.89
CA HIS A 169 -20.48 -6.25 9.68
C HIS A 169 -19.02 -6.07 9.22
N PRO A 170 -18.73 -5.20 8.23
CA PRO A 170 -17.36 -4.93 7.83
C PRO A 170 -16.63 -4.22 8.96
N LYS A 171 -15.63 -4.90 9.53
CA LYS A 171 -14.78 -4.33 10.57
C LYS A 171 -13.95 -3.19 9.98
N THR A 172 -13.97 -2.06 10.66
CA THR A 172 -13.28 -0.84 10.23
C THR A 172 -11.81 -0.90 10.62
N VAL A 173 -10.95 -0.13 9.95
CA VAL A 173 -9.53 -0.09 10.30
C VAL A 173 -9.33 0.38 11.75
N LEU A 174 -10.17 1.33 12.20
CA LEU A 174 -10.18 1.85 13.56
C LEU A 174 -10.49 0.76 14.61
N GLU A 175 -11.52 -0.06 14.38
CA GLU A 175 -11.81 -1.21 15.24
C GLU A 175 -10.67 -2.22 15.28
N MET A 176 -9.99 -2.42 14.15
CA MET A 176 -8.86 -3.34 14.08
C MET A 176 -7.66 -2.82 14.84
N CYS A 177 -7.34 -1.53 14.70
CA CYS A 177 -6.31 -0.88 15.51
C CYS A 177 -6.60 -1.02 17.01
N LEU A 178 -7.86 -0.83 17.43
CA LEU A 178 -8.26 -1.00 18.83
C LEU A 178 -8.12 -2.45 19.32
N ARG A 179 -8.60 -3.43 18.54
CA ARG A 179 -8.53 -4.86 18.94
C ARG A 179 -7.09 -5.39 19.00
N HIS A 180 -6.23 -4.96 18.09
CA HIS A 180 -4.84 -5.37 18.06
C HIS A 180 -3.95 -4.54 19.00
N GLY A 181 -4.51 -3.56 19.72
CA GLY A 181 -3.75 -2.71 20.64
C GLY A 181 -2.72 -1.84 19.94
N CYS A 182 -3.01 -1.42 18.70
CA CYS A 182 -2.17 -0.47 17.98
C CYS A 182 -2.06 0.84 18.78
N GLY A 183 -0.92 1.50 18.70
CA GLY A 183 -0.67 2.75 19.44
C GLY A 183 -1.66 3.86 19.09
N VAL A 184 -1.84 4.80 20.01
CA VAL A 184 -2.74 5.98 19.87
C VAL A 184 -2.43 6.78 18.60
N GLU A 185 -1.18 6.80 18.18
CA GLU A 185 -0.71 7.45 16.95
C GLU A 185 -1.42 6.94 15.67
N TYR A 186 -1.72 5.64 15.57
CA TYR A 186 -2.46 5.09 14.43
C TYR A 186 -3.87 5.66 14.37
N ILE A 187 -4.50 5.78 15.53
CA ILE A 187 -5.88 6.25 15.67
C ILE A 187 -5.94 7.75 15.38
N GLN A 188 -4.97 8.51 15.91
CA GLN A 188 -4.82 9.93 15.60
C GLN A 188 -4.65 10.14 14.08
N LEU A 189 -3.78 9.38 13.42
CA LEU A 189 -3.62 9.44 11.97
C LEU A 189 -4.92 9.11 11.22
N LEU A 190 -5.63 8.05 11.61
CA LEU A 190 -6.93 7.73 10.99
C LEU A 190 -7.91 8.90 11.10
N ILE A 191 -8.02 9.51 12.29
CA ILE A 191 -8.89 10.67 12.52
C ILE A 191 -8.45 11.86 11.68
N ASP A 192 -7.15 12.13 11.63
CA ASP A 192 -6.56 13.23 10.85
C ASP A 192 -6.81 13.09 9.34
N PHE A 193 -6.86 11.86 8.83
CA PHE A 193 -7.21 11.52 7.45
C PHE A 193 -8.72 11.32 7.22
N GLY A 194 -9.53 11.51 8.26
CA GLY A 194 -10.98 11.64 8.13
C GLY A 194 -11.76 10.35 8.33
N ALA A 195 -11.22 9.38 9.08
CA ALA A 195 -11.96 8.22 9.55
C ALA A 195 -13.24 8.63 10.27
N ASN A 196 -14.30 7.86 10.06
CA ASN A 196 -15.57 8.03 10.71
C ASN A 196 -15.50 7.52 12.16
N VAL A 197 -15.40 8.45 13.09
CA VAL A 197 -15.37 8.16 14.53
C VAL A 197 -16.72 7.69 15.10
N TYR A 198 -17.82 7.79 14.35
CA TYR A 198 -19.19 7.48 14.82
C TYR A 198 -19.67 6.07 14.47
N LEU A 199 -18.83 5.23 13.86
CA LEU A 199 -19.20 3.87 13.49
C LEU A 199 -19.56 2.99 14.72
N PRO A 200 -20.63 2.17 14.65
CA PRO A 200 -21.21 1.53 15.81
C PRO A 200 -20.56 0.17 16.11
N THR A 201 -19.33 0.15 16.63
CA THR A 201 -18.74 -1.06 17.24
C THR A 201 -17.53 -0.74 18.11
N LEU A 202 -17.74 -0.09 19.26
CA LEU A 202 -16.75 -0.07 20.34
C LEU A 202 -17.14 -1.14 21.37
N ILE A 203 -16.75 -2.41 21.15
CA ILE A 203 -16.74 -3.39 22.24
C ILE A 203 -15.44 -3.15 23.00
N ILE A 204 -15.57 -2.51 24.16
CA ILE A 204 -14.46 -2.07 25.02
C ILE A 204 -14.09 -3.24 25.93
N GLU A 205 -12.96 -3.89 25.65
CA GLU A 205 -12.26 -4.69 26.66
C GLU A 205 -11.26 -3.81 27.43
N LYS A 206 -11.04 -4.13 28.71
CA LYS A 206 -10.44 -3.28 29.75
C LYS A 206 -8.90 -3.29 29.74
N SER A 207 -8.22 -2.92 28.66
CA SER A 207 -6.76 -2.70 28.72
C SER A 207 -6.38 -1.22 28.80
N THR A 208 -5.28 -0.91 29.50
CA THR A 208 -4.87 0.48 29.82
C THR A 208 -4.52 1.33 28.59
N LYS A 209 -3.92 0.74 27.55
CA LYS A 209 -3.60 1.47 26.30
C LYS A 209 -4.83 1.76 25.43
N GLN A 210 -5.88 0.96 25.55
CA GLN A 210 -7.15 1.22 24.85
C GLN A 210 -7.90 2.40 25.46
N ASN A 211 -7.62 2.77 26.72
CA ASN A 211 -8.26 3.89 27.38
C ASN A 211 -7.88 5.23 26.74
N GLU A 212 -6.59 5.49 26.50
CA GLU A 212 -6.13 6.73 25.85
C GLU A 212 -6.73 6.90 24.45
N ALA A 213 -6.74 5.80 23.68
CA ALA A 213 -7.36 5.75 22.37
C ALA A 213 -8.86 6.04 22.40
N VAL A 214 -9.57 5.49 23.38
CA VAL A 214 -11.02 5.69 23.57
C VAL A 214 -11.31 7.12 24.02
N GLU A 215 -10.53 7.68 24.94
CA GLU A 215 -10.64 9.08 25.37
C GLU A 215 -10.46 10.05 24.21
N LEU A 216 -9.48 9.79 23.35
CA LEU A 216 -9.25 10.57 22.12
C LEU A 216 -10.47 10.52 21.20
N LEU A 217 -11.05 9.34 20.98
CA LEU A 217 -12.26 9.20 20.16
C LEU A 217 -13.47 9.91 20.78
N LEU A 218 -13.65 9.84 22.09
CA LEU A 218 -14.72 10.55 22.79
C LEU A 218 -14.55 12.07 22.67
N ARG A 219 -13.32 12.57 22.78
CA ARG A 219 -13.00 13.99 22.57
C ARG A 219 -13.34 14.46 21.16
N GLU A 220 -13.01 13.67 20.15
CA GLU A 220 -13.28 14.00 18.74
C GLU A 220 -14.77 13.86 18.36
N ARG A 221 -15.54 13.07 19.10
CA ARG A 221 -17.00 13.01 18.97
C ARG A 221 -17.70 14.22 19.58
N GLY A 222 -17.15 14.77 20.66
CA GLY A 222 -17.70 15.92 21.37
C GLY A 222 -17.35 17.27 20.73
N ASN A 223 -16.30 17.33 19.90
CA ASN A 223 -15.78 18.58 19.35
C ASN A 223 -15.76 18.55 17.81
N PRO A 224 -16.32 19.56 17.13
CA PRO A 224 -16.21 19.65 15.69
C PRO A 224 -14.74 19.88 15.27
N LYS A 225 -14.31 19.22 14.18
CA LYS A 225 -12.98 19.41 13.62
C LYS A 225 -12.76 20.87 13.23
N ALA A 226 -11.58 21.41 13.52
CA ALA A 226 -11.16 22.73 13.11
C ALA A 226 -11.32 22.93 11.59
N LEU A 227 -11.67 24.15 11.16
CA LEU A 227 -11.90 24.49 9.75
C LEU A 227 -10.70 24.09 8.87
N MET A 228 -9.48 24.35 9.33
CA MET A 228 -8.24 23.96 8.63
C MET A 228 -8.17 22.45 8.36
N SER A 229 -8.55 21.62 9.34
CA SER A 229 -8.58 20.16 9.18
C SER A 229 -9.65 19.73 8.19
N GLN A 230 -10.83 20.35 8.23
CA GLN A 230 -11.89 20.11 7.25
C GLN A 230 -11.46 20.51 5.83
N CYS A 231 -10.79 21.66 5.67
CA CYS A 231 -10.22 22.09 4.39
C CYS A 231 -9.18 21.09 3.87
N ARG A 232 -8.27 20.61 4.72
CA ARG A 232 -7.30 19.55 4.35
C ARG A 232 -8.01 18.31 3.81
N LEU A 233 -9.02 17.83 4.52
CA LEU A 233 -9.80 16.67 4.10
C LEU A 233 -10.53 16.92 2.78
N ALA A 234 -11.14 18.09 2.61
CA ALA A 234 -11.86 18.46 1.39
C ALA A 234 -10.93 18.48 0.17
N VAL A 235 -9.78 19.15 0.28
CA VAL A 235 -8.76 19.22 -0.80
C VAL A 235 -8.24 17.82 -1.13
N ARG A 236 -7.87 17.03 -0.13
CA ARG A 236 -7.37 15.66 -0.35
C ARG A 236 -8.42 14.75 -0.98
N ARG A 237 -9.69 14.83 -0.55
CA ARG A 237 -10.81 14.08 -1.17
C ARG A 237 -11.01 14.47 -2.62
N TYR A 238 -10.91 15.75 -2.94
CA TYR A 238 -11.00 16.22 -4.32
C TYR A 238 -9.85 15.67 -5.18
N LEU A 239 -8.61 15.75 -4.69
CA LEU A 239 -7.43 15.22 -5.39
C LEU A 239 -7.49 13.70 -5.57
N LYS A 240 -8.00 12.97 -4.58
CA LYS A 240 -8.27 11.53 -4.69
C LYS A 240 -9.29 11.25 -5.80
N LYS A 241 -10.39 12.01 -5.87
CA LYS A 241 -11.45 11.84 -6.87
C LYS A 241 -10.93 12.00 -8.30
N ILE A 242 -10.00 12.93 -8.52
CA ILE A 242 -9.37 13.16 -9.84
C ILE A 242 -8.11 12.30 -10.07
N ASN A 243 -7.78 11.37 -9.16
CA ASN A 243 -6.59 10.53 -9.20
C ASN A 243 -5.25 11.29 -9.31
N LYS A 244 -5.17 12.50 -8.72
CA LYS A 244 -3.97 13.36 -8.71
C LYS A 244 -3.44 13.63 -7.31
N ILE A 245 -3.60 12.67 -6.41
CA ILE A 245 -3.13 12.83 -5.02
C ILE A 245 -1.60 12.96 -4.92
N HIS A 246 -0.87 12.43 -5.91
CA HIS A 246 0.58 12.58 -6.03
C HIS A 246 1.01 13.98 -6.52
N CYS A 247 0.09 14.80 -7.04
CA CYS A 247 0.36 16.14 -7.54
C CYS A 247 0.20 17.23 -6.46
N ILE A 248 0.11 16.89 -5.17
CA ILE A 248 -0.05 17.90 -4.09
C ILE A 248 1.10 18.91 -4.11
N ASP A 249 2.32 18.49 -4.45
CA ASP A 249 3.49 19.39 -4.57
C ASP A 249 3.38 20.39 -5.72
N GLN A 250 2.46 20.18 -6.67
CA GLN A 250 2.28 21.02 -7.87
C GLN A 250 1.13 22.03 -7.72
N LEU A 251 0.49 22.09 -6.56
CA LEU A 251 -0.59 23.04 -6.31
C LEU A 251 -0.02 24.45 -6.17
N ASP A 252 -0.67 25.43 -6.80
CA ASP A 252 -0.31 26.84 -6.70
C ASP A 252 -0.73 27.41 -5.34
N MET A 253 0.08 27.13 -4.32
CA MET A 253 -0.16 27.53 -2.94
C MET A 253 1.13 27.56 -2.12
N PRO A 254 1.17 28.33 -1.01
CA PRO A 254 2.33 28.39 -0.12
C PRO A 254 2.83 27.01 0.34
N THR A 255 4.16 26.87 0.46
CA THR A 255 4.82 25.62 0.87
C THR A 255 4.36 25.14 2.26
N SER A 256 4.03 26.06 3.16
CA SER A 256 3.45 25.74 4.48
C SER A 256 2.11 25.00 4.36
N LEU A 257 1.24 25.41 3.44
CA LEU A 257 -0.04 24.75 3.18
C LEU A 257 0.15 23.42 2.46
N ILE A 258 1.10 23.33 1.52
CA ILE A 258 1.48 22.06 0.87
C ILE A 258 1.97 21.05 1.92
N ASN A 259 2.85 21.48 2.83
CA ASN A 259 3.35 20.65 3.93
C ASN A 259 2.22 20.21 4.86
N PHE A 260 1.28 21.10 5.17
CA PHE A 260 0.08 20.77 5.94
C PHE A 260 -0.81 19.73 5.24
N LEU A 261 -1.02 19.83 3.92
CA LEU A 261 -1.76 18.83 3.14
C LEU A 261 -1.05 17.47 3.09
N GLN A 262 0.27 17.46 3.19
CA GLN A 262 1.11 16.26 3.14
C GLN A 262 1.49 15.71 4.51
N TYR A 263 0.95 16.26 5.59
CA TYR A 263 1.27 15.81 6.95
C TYR A 263 2.79 15.82 7.23
N LYS A 264 3.49 16.78 6.62
CA LYS A 264 4.90 17.09 6.87
C LYS A 264 4.98 18.07 8.04
N PRO A 265 5.97 17.94 8.93
CA PRO A 265 6.20 18.95 9.96
C PRO A 265 6.43 20.31 9.28
N ALA A 266 5.90 21.37 9.87
CA ALA A 266 6.18 22.72 9.38
C ALA A 266 7.70 22.93 9.41
N PRO A 267 8.31 23.50 8.36
CA PRO A 267 9.69 23.91 8.44
C PRO A 267 9.79 24.85 9.64
N ALA A 268 10.69 24.56 10.57
CA ALA A 268 10.97 25.44 11.69
C ALA A 268 11.29 26.81 11.09
N THR A 269 10.40 27.78 11.29
CA THR A 269 10.65 29.17 10.96
C THR A 269 11.87 29.56 11.79
N VAL A 270 13.04 29.61 11.14
CA VAL A 270 14.18 30.35 11.66
C VAL A 270 13.75 31.81 11.60
N LEU A 271 13.30 32.32 12.74
CA LEU A 271 13.05 33.75 12.96
C LEU A 271 14.37 34.51 12.90
#